data_AF-A0ABD5RGZ7-F1
#
_entry.id   AF-A0ABD5RGZ7-F1
#
_cell.length_a   1.000
_cell.length_b   1.000
_cell.length_c   1.000
_cell.angle_alpha   90.00
_cell.angle_beta   90.00
_cell.angle_gamma   90.00
#
_symmetry.space_group_name_H-M   'P 1'
#
loop_
_entity.id
_entity.type
_entity.pdbx_description
1 polymer ?
#
loop_
_entity_poly.entity_id
_entity_poly.type
_entity_poly.pdbx_seq_one_letter_code
_entity_poly.pdbx_strand_id
1 'polypeptide(L)'
;MGTIKFDVPDELEDRFREWAMKRFGHKRGSLGKAGEEAVSVWVAEQDIDLEITPAQNPILSKRGALSQVEASSTDLKHSVGEMLLEEHRAKRDTDE
;
A
#
# COMPACT_ATOMS: atom_id res chain seq x y z
N MET A 1 -3.97 6.90 9.33
CA MET A 1 -2.91 7.29 8.38
C MET A 1 -2.47 6.02 7.65
N GLY A 2 -2.44 6.01 6.32
CA GLY A 2 -1.91 4.88 5.55
C GLY A 2 -0.38 4.89 5.53
N THR A 3 0.26 3.75 5.32
CA THR A 3 1.72 3.66 5.11
C THR A 3 1.98 3.02 3.76
N ILE A 4 2.80 3.67 2.93
CA ILE A 4 3.28 3.15 1.65
C ILE A 4 4.79 3.00 1.78
N LYS A 5 5.32 1.81 1.48
CA LYS A 5 6.76 1.55 1.43
C LYS A 5 7.14 1.25 -0.02
N PHE A 6 8.19 1.90 -0.50
CA PHE A 6 8.76 1.70 -1.82
C PHE A 6 10.28 1.81 -1.70
N ASP A 7 10.97 1.08 -2.56
CA ASP A 7 12.43 1.16 -2.68
C ASP A 7 12.75 2.06 -3.88
N VAL A 8 13.77 2.91 -3.73
CA VAL A 8 14.26 3.82 -4.78
C VAL A 8 15.75 3.63 -4.97
N PRO A 9 16.32 3.99 -6.13
CA PRO A 9 17.76 4.05 -6.29
C PRO A 9 18.40 4.97 -5.26
N ASP A 10 19.58 4.59 -4.75
CA ASP A 10 20.29 5.32 -3.68
C ASP A 10 20.51 6.80 -4.03
N GLU A 11 20.88 7.09 -5.28
CA GLU A 11 21.09 8.46 -5.76
C GLU A 11 19.83 9.34 -5.65
N LEU A 12 18.65 8.74 -5.84
CA LEU A 12 17.38 9.46 -5.71
C LEU A 12 17.03 9.69 -4.23
N GLU A 13 17.34 8.71 -3.39
CA GLU A 13 17.16 8.77 -1.94
C GLU A 13 17.97 9.91 -1.33
N ASP A 14 19.27 9.97 -1.64
CA ASP A 14 20.19 10.99 -1.15
C ASP A 14 19.71 12.40 -1.53
N ARG A 15 19.35 12.58 -2.81
CA ARG A 15 18.81 13.85 -3.30
C ARG A 15 17.51 14.21 -2.61
N PHE A 16 16.61 13.25 -2.40
CA PHE A 16 15.35 13.49 -1.72
C PHE A 16 15.57 13.92 -0.26
N ARG A 17 16.49 13.28 0.46
CA ARG A 17 16.86 13.67 1.83
C ARG A 17 17.44 15.07 1.87
N GLU A 18 18.36 15.40 0.97
CA GLU A 18 18.99 16.71 0.90
C GLU A 18 17.93 17.82 0.72
N TRP A 19 17.02 17.64 -0.25
CA TRP A 19 15.96 18.61 -0.52
C TRP A 19 14.95 18.72 0.63
N ALA A 20 14.56 17.58 1.23
CA ALA A 20 13.68 17.57 2.39
C ALA A 20 14.29 18.34 3.57
N MET A 21 15.60 18.15 3.83
CA MET A 21 16.32 18.87 4.88
C MET A 21 16.47 20.36 4.57
N LYS A 22 16.77 20.73 3.31
CA LYS A 22 16.85 22.14 2.89
C LYS A 22 15.51 22.86 3.04
N ARG A 23 14.40 22.21 2.71
CA ARG A 23 13.05 22.81 2.72
C ARG A 23 12.40 22.83 4.10
N PHE A 24 12.51 21.74 4.87
CA PHE A 24 11.78 21.58 6.13
C PHE A 24 12.69 21.56 7.37
N GLY A 25 14.00 21.66 7.16
CA GLY A 25 15.01 21.59 8.21
C GLY A 25 15.40 20.16 8.58
N HIS A 26 16.34 20.05 9.51
CA HIS A 26 16.97 18.79 9.92
C HIS A 26 16.21 18.05 11.03
N LYS A 27 14.96 18.45 11.32
CA LYS A 27 14.17 17.88 12.41
C LYS A 27 13.47 16.58 11.99
N ARG A 28 13.15 15.74 12.98
CA ARG A 28 12.35 14.52 12.80
C ARG A 28 11.03 14.87 12.11
N GLY A 29 10.77 14.23 10.97
CA GLY A 29 9.53 14.41 10.19
C GLY A 29 9.69 15.19 8.87
N SER A 30 10.87 15.73 8.55
CA SER A 30 11.13 16.40 7.26
C SER A 30 10.87 15.50 6.05
N LEU A 31 11.33 14.25 6.11
CA LEU A 31 11.11 13.25 5.06
C LEU A 31 9.64 12.86 4.90
N GLY A 32 8.91 12.76 6.02
CA GLY A 32 7.47 12.47 5.99
C GLY A 32 6.70 13.58 5.30
N LYS A 33 6.98 14.84 5.63
CA LYS A 33 6.38 16.01 4.96
C LYS A 33 6.74 16.09 3.48
N ALA A 34 8.01 15.88 3.14
CA ALA A 34 8.44 15.86 1.74
C ALA A 34 7.74 14.74 0.97
N GLY A 35 7.55 13.57 1.59
CA GLY A 35 6.88 12.43 0.96
C GLY A 35 5.39 12.68 0.76
N GLU A 36 4.73 13.27 1.75
CA GLU A 36 3.34 13.71 1.65
C GLU A 36 3.14 14.72 0.53
N GLU A 37 4.01 15.74 0.42
CA GLU A 37 3.95 16.74 -0.65
C GLU A 37 4.18 16.09 -2.03
N ALA A 38 5.20 15.24 -2.16
CA ALA A 38 5.52 14.57 -3.43
C ALA A 38 4.38 13.67 -3.93
N VAL A 39 3.79 12.86 -3.04
CA VAL A 39 2.66 11.99 -3.39
C VAL A 39 1.43 12.83 -3.74
N SER A 40 1.17 13.93 -3.01
CA SER A 40 0.03 14.80 -3.28
C SER A 40 0.13 15.48 -4.64
N VAL A 41 1.32 15.98 -5.00
CA VAL A 41 1.57 16.58 -6.32
C VAL A 41 1.38 15.55 -7.42
N TRP A 42 1.97 14.37 -7.27
CA TRP A 42 1.84 13.30 -8.27
C TRP A 42 0.37 12.90 -8.50
N VAL A 43 -0.42 12.73 -7.43
CA VAL A 43 -1.85 12.41 -7.55
C VAL A 43 -2.61 13.55 -8.23
N ALA A 44 -2.36 14.80 -7.84
CA ALA A 44 -3.04 15.97 -8.42
C ALA A 44 -2.75 16.12 -9.93
N GLU A 45 -1.51 15.85 -10.36
CA GLU A 45 -1.17 15.82 -11.79
C GLU A 45 -1.98 14.76 -12.54
N GLN A 46 -2.15 13.56 -11.98
CA GLN A 46 -2.94 12.51 -12.62
C GLN A 46 -4.45 12.80 -12.60
N ASP A 47 -4.96 13.46 -11.56
CA ASP A 47 -6.37 13.85 -11.45
C ASP A 47 -6.74 14.97 -12.45
N ILE A 48 -5.79 15.83 -12.82
CA ILE A 48 -6.00 16.86 -13.86
C ILE A 48 -6.10 16.22 -15.26
N ASP A 49 -5.34 15.15 -15.51
CA ASP A 49 -5.27 14.48 -16.81
C ASP A 49 -6.38 13.44 -17.04
N LEU A 50 -7.21 13.14 -16.03
CA LEU A 50 -8.23 12.11 -16.12
C LEU A 50 -9.63 12.67 -15.80
N GLU A 51 -10.53 12.69 -16.80
CA GLU A 51 -11.98 12.60 -16.53
C GLU A 51 -12.30 11.19 -15.99
N ILE A 52 -11.98 10.92 -14.72
CA ILE A 52 -12.20 9.60 -14.10
C ILE A 52 -13.69 9.43 -13.85
N THR A 53 -14.35 8.61 -14.67
CA THR A 53 -15.64 8.04 -14.29
C THR A 53 -15.43 7.06 -13.12
N PRO A 54 -16.36 6.94 -12.15
CA PRO A 54 -16.20 6.05 -10.99
C PRO A 54 -15.87 4.58 -11.35
N ALA A 55 -16.25 4.12 -12.55
CA ALA A 55 -15.92 2.80 -13.08
C ALA A 55 -14.41 2.59 -13.34
N GLN A 56 -13.66 3.68 -13.55
CA GLN A 56 -12.23 3.65 -13.81
C GLN A 56 -11.38 3.81 -12.54
N ASN A 57 -11.99 4.00 -11.36
CA ASN A 57 -11.26 4.18 -10.11
C ASN A 57 -10.94 2.82 -9.44
N PRO A 58 -9.69 2.33 -9.52
CA PRO A 58 -9.36 0.98 -9.07
C PRO A 58 -9.45 0.81 -7.56
N ILE A 59 -9.36 1.90 -6.78
CA ILE A 59 -9.46 1.88 -5.32
C ILE A 59 -10.93 1.69 -4.91
N LEU A 60 -11.84 2.41 -5.54
CA LEU A 60 -13.29 2.26 -5.31
C LEU A 60 -13.77 0.88 -5.77
N SER A 61 -13.30 0.37 -6.91
CA SER A 61 -13.62 -0.98 -7.37
C SER A 61 -13.17 -2.07 -6.38
N LYS A 62 -11.93 -1.97 -5.86
CA LYS A 62 -11.42 -2.92 -4.86
C LYS A 62 -12.21 -2.88 -3.56
N ARG A 63 -12.55 -1.70 -3.04
CA ARG A 63 -13.37 -1.57 -1.81
C ARG A 63 -14.81 -2.01 -2.04
N GLY A 64 -15.41 -1.71 -3.19
CA GLY A 64 -16.75 -2.14 -3.54
C GLY A 64 -16.86 -3.67 -3.57
N ALA A 65 -15.89 -4.34 -4.19
CA ALA A 65 -15.83 -5.80 -4.24
C ALA A 65 -15.69 -6.45 -2.85
N LEU A 66 -15.00 -5.79 -1.91
CA LEU A 66 -14.79 -6.28 -0.55
C LEU A 66 -15.85 -5.79 0.45
N SER A 67 -16.80 -4.94 0.03
CA SER A 67 -17.83 -4.39 0.92
C SER A 67 -18.82 -5.45 1.43
N GLN A 68 -18.96 -6.55 0.70
CA GLN A 68 -19.84 -7.68 1.03
C GLN A 68 -19.15 -8.68 1.98
N VAL A 69 -17.86 -8.52 2.27
CA VAL A 69 -17.11 -9.42 3.15
C VAL A 69 -17.18 -8.87 4.58
N GLU A 70 -18.04 -9.47 5.41
CA GLU A 70 -18.20 -9.06 6.82
C GLU A 70 -17.01 -9.47 7.72
N ALA A 71 -16.16 -10.38 7.25
CA ALA A 71 -15.01 -10.88 7.99
C ALA A 71 -13.88 -9.85 8.06
N SER A 72 -13.26 -9.70 9.23
CA SER A 72 -12.12 -8.80 9.38
C SER A 72 -10.86 -9.35 8.70
N SER A 73 -9.88 -8.49 8.45
CA SER A 73 -8.58 -8.90 7.90
C SER A 73 -7.87 -9.94 8.77
N THR A 74 -8.11 -9.94 10.08
CA THR A 74 -7.52 -10.90 11.01
C THR A 74 -8.21 -12.26 10.88
N ASP A 75 -9.53 -12.28 10.80
CA ASP A 75 -10.32 -13.52 10.64
C ASP A 75 -9.96 -14.23 9.34
N LEU A 76 -9.80 -13.48 8.24
CA LEU A 76 -9.36 -14.01 6.95
C LEU A 76 -7.93 -14.56 6.98
N LYS A 77 -7.04 -14.04 7.82
CA LYS A 77 -5.69 -14.59 7.98
C LYS A 77 -5.69 -15.90 8.76
N HIS A 78 -6.54 -16.00 9.78
CA HIS A 78 -6.71 -17.24 10.53
C HIS A 78 -7.29 -18.34 9.64
N SER A 79 -8.30 -18.04 8.82
CA SER A 79 -8.89 -19.04 7.91
C SER A 79 -7.91 -19.54 6.86
N VAL A 80 -7.06 -18.65 6.30
CA VAL A 80 -5.97 -19.06 5.40
C VAL A 80 -4.97 -19.97 6.12
N GLY A 81 -4.63 -19.66 7.37
CA GLY A 81 -3.77 -20.51 8.19
C GLY A 81 -4.36 -21.92 8.41
N GLU A 82 -5.66 -22.02 8.68
CA GLU A 82 -6.34 -23.31 8.84
C GLU A 82 -6.39 -24.12 7.54
N MET A 83 -6.73 -23.49 6.41
CA MET A 83 -6.75 -24.16 5.11
C MET A 83 -5.37 -24.74 4.73
N LEU A 84 -4.29 -24.00 5.01
CA LEU A 84 -2.93 -24.48 4.75
C LEU A 84 -2.55 -25.67 5.65
N LEU A 85 -3.03 -25.68 6.90
CA LEU A 85 -2.84 -26.80 7.82
C LEU A 85 -3.63 -28.04 7.38
N GLU A 86 -4.86 -27.86 6.89
CA GLU A 86 -5.66 -28.94 6.33
C GLU A 86 -5.04 -29.52 5.07
N GLU A 87 -4.54 -28.68 4.16
CA GLU A 87 -3.83 -29.11 2.96
C GLU A 87 -2.56 -29.92 3.33
N HIS A 88 -1.79 -29.45 4.32
CA HIS A 88 -0.64 -30.18 4.83
C HIS A 88 -1.00 -31.51 5.53
N ARG A 89 -2.18 -31.62 6.14
CA ARG A 89 -2.67 -32.88 6.71
C ARG A 89 -3.07 -33.85 5.60
N ALA A 90 -3.86 -33.39 4.63
CA ALA A 90 -4.31 -34.20 3.50
C ALA A 90 -3.15 -34.75 2.65
N LYS A 91 -2.07 -33.98 2.47
CA LYS A 91 -0.86 -34.43 1.77
C LYS A 91 -0.07 -35.49 2.55
N ARG A 92 -0.08 -35.45 3.89
CA ARG A 92 0.58 -36.49 4.70
C ARG A 92 -0.19 -37.81 4.68
N ASP A 93 -1.51 -37.76 4.62
CA ASP A 93 -2.38 -38.94 4.58
C ASP A 93 -2.43 -39.62 3.20
N THR A 94 -1.88 -38.98 2.14
CA THR A 94 -1.79 -39.54 0.78
C THR A 94 -0.43 -40.14 0.44
N ASP A 95 0.58 -39.90 1.28
CA ASP A 95 1.95 -40.39 1.14
C ASP A 95 2.26 -41.60 2.07
N GLU A 96 1.26 -42.14 2.79
CA GLU A 96 1.33 -43.31 3.69
C GLU A 96 0.51 -44.50 3.14
#